data_AF-A0A009HLY3-F1
#
_entry.id   AF-A0A009HLY3-F1
#
_cell.length_a   1.000
_cell.length_b   1.000
_cell.length_c   1.000
_cell.angle_alpha   90.00
_cell.angle_beta   90.00
_cell.angle_gamma   90.00
#
_symmetry.space_group_name_H-M   'P 1'
#
loop_
_entity.id
_entity.type
_entity.pdbx_description
1 polymer ?
#
loop_
_entity_poly.entity_id
_entity_poly.type
_entity_poly.pdbx_seq_one_letter_code
_entity_poly.pdbx_strand_id
1 'polypeptide(L)'
;MVTLNADNASYSEAQIKIEGSCVYLMNTNDRVIPIFATKDAHWDSNKYLLIVDSKEYKDGDTIAYGSGEAYPINLNNYKWIIKPDTTCDLSKGVIINQFIEPLTKK
;
A
#
# COMPACT_ATOMS: atom_id res chain seq x y z
N MET A 1 -4.97 -33.79 13.98
CA MET A 1 -4.46 -32.41 14.01
C MET A 1 -4.69 -31.82 12.64
N VAL A 2 -5.60 -30.86 12.51
CA VAL A 2 -5.72 -30.07 11.28
C VAL A 2 -4.73 -28.93 11.43
N THR A 3 -3.58 -29.03 10.76
CA THR A 3 -2.71 -27.89 10.52
C THR A 3 -3.49 -26.97 9.59
N LEU A 4 -4.11 -25.94 10.14
CA LEU A 4 -4.62 -24.81 9.36
C LEU A 4 -3.39 -24.10 8.81
N ASN A 5 -2.91 -24.56 7.66
CA ASN A 5 -1.93 -23.84 6.87
C ASN A 5 -2.50 -22.45 6.59
N ALA A 6 -1.83 -21.42 7.11
CA ALA A 6 -2.19 -20.02 6.96
C ALA A 6 -1.85 -19.50 5.54
N ASP A 7 -2.25 -20.23 4.51
CA ASP A 7 -1.87 -20.01 3.10
C ASP A 7 -3.02 -19.44 2.24
N ASN A 8 -4.08 -18.92 2.85
CA ASN A 8 -5.23 -18.31 2.14
C ASN A 8 -5.30 -16.79 2.29
N ALA A 9 -4.17 -16.10 2.45
CA ALA A 9 -4.17 -14.65 2.31
C ALA A 9 -4.41 -14.31 0.84
N SER A 10 -5.57 -13.73 0.51
CA SER A 10 -5.82 -13.19 -0.82
C SER A 10 -4.94 -11.95 -1.01
N TYR A 11 -3.98 -12.05 -1.93
CA TYR A 11 -3.12 -10.95 -2.32
C TYR A 11 -3.61 -10.35 -3.63
N SER A 12 -3.55 -9.03 -3.72
CA SER A 12 -3.76 -8.29 -4.97
C SER A 12 -2.41 -7.80 -5.48
N GLU A 13 -2.22 -7.82 -6.80
CA GLU A 13 -1.09 -7.14 -7.43
C GLU A 13 -1.51 -5.74 -7.89
N ALA A 14 -0.61 -4.79 -7.75
CA ALA A 14 -0.79 -3.42 -8.22
C ALA A 14 0.54 -2.80 -8.61
N GLN A 15 0.47 -1.79 -9.46
CA GLN A 15 1.59 -0.92 -9.77
C GLN A 15 1.57 0.28 -8.82
N ILE A 16 2.74 0.65 -8.29
CA ILE A 16 2.91 1.87 -7.51
C ILE A 16 2.85 3.06 -8.46
N LYS A 17 2.01 4.03 -8.13
CA LYS A 17 1.92 5.30 -8.85
C LYS A 17 2.17 6.48 -7.91
N ILE A 18 3.11 7.35 -8.27
CA ILE A 18 3.39 8.60 -7.54
C ILE A 18 2.87 9.80 -8.33
N GLU A 19 2.06 10.62 -7.67
CA GLU A 19 1.50 11.86 -8.22
C GLU A 19 1.73 12.99 -7.20
N GLY A 20 2.75 13.83 -7.42
CA GLY A 20 3.13 14.87 -6.46
C GLY A 20 3.60 14.27 -5.13
N SER A 21 2.90 14.59 -4.03
CA SER A 21 3.13 14.03 -2.68
C SER A 21 2.32 12.75 -2.40
N CYS A 22 1.55 12.27 -3.37
CA CYS A 22 0.61 11.15 -3.20
C CYS A 22 1.15 9.85 -3.76
N VAL A 23 1.00 8.78 -2.99
CA VAL A 23 1.31 7.40 -3.40
C VAL A 23 -0.01 6.63 -3.56
N TYR A 24 -0.17 6.01 -4.72
CA TYR A 24 -1.33 5.18 -5.06
C TYR A 24 -0.90 3.77 -5.45
N LEU A 25 -1.79 2.82 -5.23
CA LEU A 25 -1.73 1.49 -5.83
C LEU A 25 -2.74 1.42 -6.97
N MET A 26 -2.24 1.18 -8.17
CA MET A 26 -3.02 1.04 -9.39
C MET A 26 -3.19 -0.45 -9.69
N ASN A 27 -4.39 -0.96 -9.53
CA ASN A 27 -4.76 -2.28 -10.04
C ASN A 27 -5.59 -2.09 -11.34
N THR A 28 -6.00 -3.18 -11.98
CA THR A 28 -6.66 -3.13 -13.30
C THR A 28 -7.95 -2.31 -13.31
N ASN A 29 -8.64 -2.21 -12.17
CA ASN A 29 -9.99 -1.62 -12.09
C ASN A 29 -10.10 -0.42 -11.13
N ASP A 30 -9.11 -0.24 -10.26
CA ASP A 30 -9.14 0.69 -9.15
C ASP A 30 -7.79 1.38 -8.93
N ARG A 31 -7.92 2.60 -8.43
CA ARG A 31 -6.85 3.39 -7.83
C ARG A 31 -7.17 3.53 -6.35
N VAL A 32 -6.23 3.13 -5.49
CA VAL A 32 -6.43 3.17 -4.04
C VAL A 32 -5.25 3.78 -3.32
N ILE A 33 -5.50 4.47 -2.20
CA ILE A 33 -4.46 4.93 -1.29
C ILE A 33 -4.10 3.79 -0.32
N PRO A 34 -2.81 3.39 -0.26
CA PRO A 34 -2.37 2.41 0.71
C PRO A 34 -2.27 3.03 2.12
N ILE A 35 -2.91 2.38 3.09
CA ILE A 35 -2.85 2.71 4.51
C ILE A 35 -2.01 1.64 5.21
N PHE A 36 -0.75 1.95 5.53
CA PHE A 36 0.14 1.00 6.19
C PHE A 36 -0.14 0.96 7.70
N ALA A 37 -0.82 -0.08 8.18
CA ALA A 37 -1.24 -0.17 9.58
C ALA A 37 -0.15 -0.68 10.53
N THR A 38 0.82 -1.45 10.02
CA THR A 38 1.81 -2.17 10.86
C THR A 38 3.25 -2.03 10.41
N LYS A 39 3.47 -1.42 9.24
CA LYS A 39 4.78 -1.33 8.59
C LYS A 39 5.34 0.08 8.74
N ASP A 40 6.65 0.20 8.92
CA ASP A 40 7.30 1.51 8.83
C ASP A 40 7.32 1.92 7.36
N ALA A 41 6.38 2.80 7.01
CA ALA A 41 6.18 3.27 5.65
C ALA A 41 6.30 4.79 5.60
N HIS A 42 7.23 5.27 4.78
CA HIS A 42 7.41 6.70 4.54
C HIS A 42 7.86 6.99 3.12
N TRP A 43 7.62 8.22 2.70
CA TRP A 43 8.07 8.74 1.42
C TRP A 43 9.40 9.49 1.58
N ASP A 44 10.44 9.03 0.88
CA ASP A 44 11.69 9.77 0.73
C ASP A 44 11.59 10.71 -0.48
N SER A 45 11.24 11.97 -0.21
CA SER A 45 11.10 13.01 -1.23
C SER A 45 12.40 13.38 -1.95
N ASN A 46 13.58 13.10 -1.36
CA ASN A 46 14.85 13.42 -2.02
C ASN A 46 15.20 12.38 -3.08
N LYS A 47 14.91 11.12 -2.79
CA LYS A 47 15.15 10.01 -3.73
C LYS A 47 13.95 9.67 -4.61
N TYR A 48 12.78 10.21 -4.29
CA TYR A 48 11.50 9.88 -4.91
C TYR A 48 11.16 8.38 -4.77
N LEU A 49 11.29 7.87 -3.53
CA LEU A 49 11.07 6.46 -3.20
C LEU A 49 10.05 6.28 -2.08
N LEU A 50 9.18 5.29 -2.21
CA LEU A 50 8.42 4.76 -1.10
C LEU A 50 9.29 3.75 -0.36
N ILE A 51 9.49 3.95 0.94
CA ILE A 51 10.21 3.01 1.78
C ILE A 51 9.19 2.28 2.66
N VAL A 52 9.18 0.95 2.63
CA VAL A 52 8.32 0.10 3.47
C VAL A 52 9.18 -0.99 4.12
N ASP A 53 9.25 -1.01 5.45
CA ASP A 53 10.08 -1.95 6.24
C ASP A 53 11.54 -2.04 5.73
N SER A 54 12.13 -0.90 5.37
CA SER A 54 13.49 -0.78 4.77
C SER A 54 13.64 -1.25 3.33
N LYS A 55 12.57 -1.65 2.65
CA LYS A 55 12.59 -1.89 1.19
C LYS A 55 12.23 -0.62 0.45
N GLU A 56 12.98 -0.31 -0.59
CA GLU A 56 12.76 0.85 -1.46
C GLU A 56 11.91 0.44 -2.68
N TYR A 57 10.90 1.26 -2.99
CA TYR A 57 10.00 1.08 -4.11
C TYR A 57 9.87 2.38 -4.93
N LYS A 58 9.77 2.25 -6.25
CA LYS A 58 9.75 3.34 -7.23
C LYS A 58 8.40 3.49 -7.91
N ASP A 59 8.19 4.64 -8.55
CA ASP A 59 7.08 4.81 -9.50
C ASP A 59 7.17 3.75 -10.60
N GLY A 60 6.06 3.07 -10.86
CA GLY A 60 5.98 1.99 -11.85
C GLY A 60 6.34 0.60 -11.35
N ASP A 61 6.86 0.45 -10.12
CA ASP A 61 7.14 -0.88 -9.56
C ASP A 61 5.83 -1.66 -9.34
N THR A 62 5.83 -2.93 -9.72
CA THR A 62 4.75 -3.85 -9.36
C THR A 62 5.01 -4.39 -7.97
N ILE A 63 3.95 -4.53 -7.17
CA ILE A 63 3.98 -5.15 -5.84
C ILE A 63 2.79 -6.09 -5.67
N ALA A 64 2.87 -6.95 -4.66
CA ALA A 64 1.71 -7.67 -4.15
C ALA A 64 1.40 -7.22 -2.72
N TYR A 65 0.11 -7.11 -2.40
CA TYR A 65 -0.35 -6.67 -1.10
C TYR A 65 -1.57 -7.44 -0.62
N GLY A 66 -1.61 -7.70 0.68
CA GLY A 66 -2.79 -8.22 1.38
C GLY A 66 -3.46 -7.07 2.10
N SER A 67 -4.76 -6.87 1.87
CA SER A 67 -5.49 -5.73 2.40
C SER A 67 -6.81 -6.06 3.08
N GLY A 68 -7.20 -5.19 4.01
CA GLY A 68 -8.59 -5.00 4.42
C GLY A 68 -9.17 -3.73 3.79
N GLU A 69 -10.50 -3.64 3.69
CA GLU A 69 -11.18 -2.45 3.17
C GLU A 69 -11.05 -1.27 4.15
N ALA A 70 -10.72 -0.09 3.62
CA ALA A 70 -10.82 1.19 4.34
C ALA A 70 -11.60 2.18 3.48
N TYR A 71 -12.91 1.97 3.39
CA TYR A 71 -13.80 2.88 2.68
C TYR A 71 -14.95 3.35 3.57
N PRO A 72 -15.20 4.67 3.67
CA PRO A 72 -14.36 5.80 3.24
C PRO A 72 -13.19 6.07 4.21
N ILE A 73 -12.11 6.74 3.75
CA ILE A 73 -10.96 7.06 4.61
C ILE A 73 -11.28 8.25 5.52
N ASN A 74 -11.24 8.03 6.85
CA ASN A 74 -11.14 9.11 7.82
C ASN A 74 -9.74 9.11 8.45
N LEU A 75 -8.93 10.12 8.13
CA LEU A 75 -7.54 10.21 8.58
C LEU A 75 -7.38 10.22 10.11
N ASN A 76 -8.42 10.58 10.86
CA ASN A 76 -8.39 10.60 12.33
C ASN A 76 -8.55 9.20 12.95
N ASN A 77 -9.06 8.22 12.19
CA ASN A 77 -9.33 6.88 12.70
C ASN A 77 -8.09 5.97 12.71
N TYR A 78 -6.99 6.39 12.08
CA TYR A 78 -5.79 5.57 11.93
C TYR A 78 -4.59 6.26 12.58
N LYS A 79 -3.71 5.45 13.18
CA LYS A 79 -2.42 5.91 13.71
C LYS A 79 -1.39 5.79 12.60
N TRP A 80 -1.01 6.93 12.03
CA TRP A 80 -0.05 6.99 10.93
C TRP A 80 1.32 7.39 11.46
N ILE A 81 2.38 6.81 10.90
CA ILE A 81 3.74 7.34 11.03
C ILE A 81 3.84 8.63 10.21
N ILE A 82 3.33 8.59 8.97
CA ILE A 82 3.16 9.75 8.10
C ILE A 82 1.75 9.74 7.50
N LYS A 83 1.00 10.82 7.71
CA LYS A 83 -0.33 10.97 7.11
C LYS A 83 -0.22 11.28 5.62
N PRO A 84 -1.07 10.71 4.75
CA PRO A 84 -1.15 11.14 3.36
C PRO A 84 -1.54 12.61 3.30
N ASP A 85 -1.05 13.31 2.26
CA ASP A 85 -1.41 14.70 2.01
C ASP A 85 -2.92 14.82 1.79
N THR A 86 -3.52 15.88 2.34
CA THR A 86 -4.94 16.19 2.13
C THR A 86 -5.28 16.54 0.68
N THR A 87 -4.29 16.85 -0.16
CA THR A 87 -4.49 17.03 -1.60
C THR A 87 -4.66 15.71 -2.35
N CYS A 88 -4.34 14.58 -1.73
CA CYS A 88 -4.53 13.27 -2.36
C CYS A 88 -6.02 12.93 -2.48
N ASP A 89 -6.40 12.22 -3.53
CA ASP A 89 -7.72 11.57 -3.65
C ASP A 89 -7.92 10.49 -2.56
N LEU A 90 -8.49 10.91 -1.42
CA LEU A 90 -8.79 10.04 -0.28
C LEU A 90 -10.10 9.25 -0.45
N SER A 91 -10.71 9.25 -1.64
CA SER A 91 -12.01 8.60 -1.83
C SER A 91 -11.91 7.10 -1.56
N LYS A 92 -10.89 6.40 -2.07
CA LYS A 92 -10.69 4.96 -1.89
C LYS A 92 -9.37 4.65 -1.19
N GLY A 93 -9.46 3.98 -0.04
CA GLY A 93 -8.31 3.49 0.71
C GLY A 93 -8.38 2.01 1.00
N VAL A 94 -7.22 1.40 1.18
CA VAL A 94 -7.08 0.01 1.61
C VAL A 94 -6.06 -0.09 2.72
N ILE A 95 -6.38 -0.86 3.76
CA ILE A 95 -5.47 -1.11 4.86
C ILE A 95 -4.50 -2.20 4.42
N ILE A 96 -3.24 -1.84 4.25
CA ILE A 96 -2.18 -2.76 3.87
C ILE A 96 -1.67 -3.48 5.12
N ASN A 97 -1.97 -4.77 5.19
CA ASN A 97 -1.47 -5.67 6.25
C ASN A 97 -0.17 -6.37 5.81
N GLN A 98 -0.02 -6.61 4.50
CA GLN A 98 1.15 -7.21 3.89
C GLN A 98 1.52 -6.44 2.64
N PHE A 99 2.82 -6.22 2.43
CA PHE A 99 3.38 -5.49 1.29
C PHE A 99 4.70 -6.17 0.93
N ILE A 100 4.74 -6.81 -0.23
CA ILE A 100 5.81 -7.71 -0.66
C ILE A 100 6.12 -7.53 -2.15
N GLU A 101 7.20 -8.15 -2.60
CA GLU A 101 7.51 -8.25 -4.04
C GLU A 101 6.35 -8.93 -4.80
N PRO A 102 6.22 -8.71 -6.12
CA PRO A 102 5.22 -9.38 -6.94
C PRO A 102 5.22 -10.90 -6.74
N LEU A 103 4.03 -11.50 -6.73
CA LEU A 103 3.91 -12.95 -6.63
C LEU A 103 4.42 -13.61 -7.91
N THR A 104 4.22 -12.95 -9.04
CA THR A 104 4.72 -13.41 -10.33
C THR A 104 5.94 -12.58 -10.74
N LYS A 105 7.14 -13.15 -10.60
CA LYS A 105 8.34 -12.57 -11.21
C LYS A 105 8.24 -12.76 -12.73
N LYS A 106 7.97 -11.68 -13.46
CA LYS A 106 8.11 -11.66 -14.92
C LYS A 106 9.58 -11.65 -15.33
#